data_AF-A0A8T5B5E0-F1
#
_entry.id   AF-A0A8T5B5E0-F1
#
_cell.length_a   1.000
_cell.length_b   1.000
_cell.length_c   1.000
_cell.angle_alpha   90.00
_cell.angle_beta   90.00
_cell.angle_gamma   90.00
#
_symmetry.space_group_name_H-M   'P 1'
#
loop_
_entity.id
_entity.type
_entity.pdbx_description
1 polymer ?
#
loop_
_entity_poly.entity_id
_entity_poly.type
_entity_poly.pdbx_seq_one_letter_code
_entity_poly.pdbx_strand_id
1 'polypeptide(L)'
;MNTKTSKISRHIFLIILIGTYALQWSSGSCYTDQNTGSQPVAVILVEFSDYKHSVSKEYIYDLIFVKMNAYYTEVSYNQTWIVGEMTRDWIMLPTFFTRYGDLTWAGTYQKDFWDRARRLGEDAIHAADEEIDFRKFKHVIIVLPNVNMVCVSVGLNIMTNDGATVWRATIQTEKSPLGVFAHEFGHNLGLRDMYDYKLAQERGSSSDAIVYVGIWDIMSAAHLTVHFCSYNKIKVGWIPPEHIKTVDTSWTTVTVDPIELPSKGIQVVRIPLTEVKYYLVEVRKALGFDSKIPDEGVLVTLIDESLVDGFARVQDAEPKTSTLSDATFDLRPGKLACFLDKKNDISIVLTGKLNSSYMVFIGPAKQGEVVSKNLAKSLDVIRLMDEVKADIQKAINEKRIEGIDKAKSLLSNASEAFNSGNLDVAMVLAQESKDLAHTATYPKDYLESKNLIAKLEVLEKRISASNFKSADAQDYALKGAGAYDSAIKAFAQNNYSMARDLAQTALNLFEKAITFEEKYQEAEMKQRHMLNYIFNVSLLYSVTMMVIVTVYYFRKKIKAIHFYSSNHEMPTSN
;
A
#
# COMPACT_ATOMS: atom_id res chain seq x y z
N MET A 1 32.43 -77.55 47.39
CA MET A 1 33.25 -78.04 46.26
C MET A 1 32.99 -77.09 45.09
N ASN A 2 33.81 -76.04 44.87
CA ASN A 2 35.02 -76.03 44.01
C ASN A 2 34.76 -76.73 42.66
N THR A 3 34.87 -76.11 41.47
CA THR A 3 35.88 -75.14 40.98
C THR A 3 35.44 -74.36 39.74
N LYS A 4 36.03 -73.16 39.58
CA LYS A 4 36.10 -72.28 38.40
C LYS A 4 36.79 -72.93 37.19
N THR A 5 36.45 -72.47 35.97
CA THR A 5 37.34 -71.95 34.87
C THR A 5 36.46 -71.55 33.67
N SER A 6 36.29 -70.28 33.26
CA SER A 6 37.16 -69.45 32.38
C SER A 6 37.50 -70.15 31.05
N LYS A 7 37.32 -69.64 29.82
CA LYS A 7 37.37 -68.26 29.28
C LYS A 7 37.02 -68.28 27.76
N ILE A 8 36.42 -67.18 27.27
CA ILE A 8 36.70 -66.46 26.00
C ILE A 8 36.33 -67.11 24.64
N SER A 9 35.36 -66.52 23.94
CA SER A 9 35.55 -65.75 22.68
C SER A 9 34.23 -65.52 21.94
N ARG A 10 33.82 -64.25 21.78
CA ARG A 10 32.98 -63.63 20.71
C ARG A 10 32.51 -62.27 21.23
N HIS A 11 33.28 -61.19 21.05
CA HIS A 11 33.07 -60.18 20.00
C HIS A 11 31.58 -59.88 19.73
N ILE A 12 31.07 -58.76 20.26
CA ILE A 12 30.44 -57.63 19.55
C ILE A 12 29.59 -56.78 20.52
N PHE A 13 29.98 -55.52 20.68
CA PHE A 13 29.24 -54.32 21.09
C PHE A 13 28.30 -54.37 22.32
N LEU A 14 28.76 -53.80 23.44
CA LEU A 14 27.91 -53.26 24.51
C LEU A 14 27.88 -51.72 24.36
N ILE A 15 26.83 -51.20 23.75
CA ILE A 15 26.54 -49.76 23.69
C ILE A 15 25.87 -49.35 25.00
N ILE A 16 26.42 -48.31 25.61
CA ILE A 16 25.87 -47.58 26.74
C ILE A 16 24.50 -47.03 26.32
N LEU A 17 23.42 -47.57 26.87
CA LEU A 17 22.07 -47.03 26.71
C LEU A 17 21.97 -45.72 27.52
N ILE A 18 22.33 -44.60 26.89
CA ILE A 18 21.86 -43.28 27.32
C ILE A 18 20.38 -43.25 26.98
N GLY A 19 19.54 -43.28 28.02
CA GLY A 19 18.10 -43.15 27.89
C GLY A 19 17.75 -41.79 27.30
N THR A 20 17.53 -41.76 25.99
CA THR A 20 16.75 -40.73 25.33
C THR A 20 15.35 -40.80 25.90
N TYR A 21 14.99 -39.86 26.77
CA TYR A 21 13.59 -39.49 26.98
C TYR A 21 13.09 -38.84 25.70
N ALA A 22 12.82 -39.66 24.69
CA ALA A 22 11.79 -39.36 23.73
C ALA A 22 10.48 -39.49 24.51
N LEU A 23 9.97 -38.36 25.01
CA LEU A 23 8.57 -38.24 25.40
C LEU A 23 7.76 -38.47 24.12
N GLN A 24 7.45 -39.74 23.94
CA GLN A 24 6.52 -40.26 22.97
C GLN A 24 5.18 -39.62 23.30
N TRP A 25 4.88 -38.54 22.58
CA TRP A 25 3.52 -38.06 22.45
C TRP A 25 2.67 -39.28 22.16
N SER A 26 1.64 -39.50 22.97
CA SER A 26 0.49 -40.26 22.51
C SER A 26 0.05 -39.56 21.22
N SER A 27 0.40 -40.16 20.10
CA SER A 27 -0.15 -39.86 18.80
C SER A 27 -1.65 -40.07 18.92
N GLY A 28 -2.37 -39.01 19.26
CA GLY A 28 -3.77 -38.85 18.93
C GLY A 28 -3.88 -38.73 17.41
N SER A 29 -3.62 -39.83 16.71
CA SER A 29 -4.18 -40.06 15.39
C SER A 29 -5.70 -40.15 15.58
N CYS A 30 -6.40 -39.08 15.20
CA CYS A 30 -7.79 -39.04 14.67
C CYS A 30 -8.45 -37.63 14.82
N TYR A 31 -7.75 -36.53 14.49
CA TYR A 31 -8.42 -35.23 14.29
C TYR A 31 -7.97 -34.48 13.02
N THR A 32 -6.77 -34.74 12.50
CA THR A 32 -6.23 -34.06 11.30
C THR A 32 -6.93 -34.44 10.00
N ASP A 33 -7.53 -35.63 9.93
CA ASP A 33 -8.13 -36.15 8.68
C ASP A 33 -9.64 -35.87 8.56
N GLN A 34 -10.29 -35.36 9.63
CA GLN A 34 -11.75 -35.15 9.61
C GLN A 34 -12.15 -33.86 8.89
N ASN A 35 -11.35 -32.80 9.08
CA ASN A 35 -11.65 -31.44 8.63
C ASN A 35 -10.93 -31.04 7.35
N THR A 36 -10.04 -31.90 6.82
CA THR A 36 -9.42 -31.77 5.50
C THR A 36 -10.17 -32.61 4.46
N GLY A 37 -9.90 -32.37 3.19
CA GLY A 37 -10.61 -32.97 2.07
C GLY A 37 -12.02 -32.43 1.87
N SER A 38 -12.83 -33.24 1.19
CA SER A 38 -14.23 -32.94 0.93
C SER A 38 -15.06 -32.97 2.21
N GLN A 39 -15.85 -31.90 2.40
CA GLN A 39 -16.82 -31.75 3.47
C GLN A 39 -18.23 -31.79 2.86
N PRO A 40 -18.88 -32.97 2.80
CA PRO A 40 -20.23 -33.10 2.26
C PRO A 40 -21.28 -32.54 3.23
N VAL A 41 -22.13 -31.65 2.73
CA VAL A 41 -23.14 -30.90 3.49
C VAL A 41 -24.54 -31.12 2.93
N ALA A 42 -25.50 -31.45 3.80
CA ALA A 42 -26.92 -31.37 3.47
C ALA A 42 -27.45 -29.98 3.82
N VAL A 43 -28.03 -29.29 2.83
CA VAL A 43 -28.68 -27.99 3.04
C VAL A 43 -30.20 -28.16 2.99
N ILE A 44 -30.85 -27.95 4.13
CA ILE A 44 -32.29 -28.09 4.29
C ILE A 44 -32.93 -26.70 4.24
N LEU A 45 -33.71 -26.44 3.20
CA LEU A 45 -34.48 -25.21 3.07
C LEU A 45 -35.87 -25.45 3.65
N VAL A 46 -36.25 -24.70 4.68
CA VAL A 46 -37.59 -24.80 5.27
C VAL A 46 -38.27 -23.46 5.33
N GLU A 47 -39.59 -23.46 5.27
CA GLU A 47 -40.42 -22.29 5.46
C GLU A 47 -41.64 -22.60 6.34
N PHE A 48 -42.38 -21.56 6.69
CA PHE A 48 -43.50 -21.64 7.60
C PHE A 48 -44.74 -21.03 6.97
N SER A 49 -45.91 -21.31 7.53
CA SER A 49 -47.15 -20.66 7.11
C SER A 49 -47.23 -19.20 7.56
N ASP A 50 -46.56 -18.83 8.66
CA ASP A 50 -46.44 -17.47 9.18
C ASP A 50 -45.19 -16.71 8.66
N TYR A 51 -44.22 -17.39 8.05
CA TYR A 51 -43.04 -16.79 7.43
C TYR A 51 -42.64 -17.50 6.13
N LYS A 52 -42.57 -16.73 5.04
CA LYS A 52 -42.21 -17.21 3.70
C LYS A 52 -40.83 -16.75 3.28
N HIS A 53 -40.12 -17.62 2.58
CA HIS A 53 -38.84 -17.28 1.96
C HIS A 53 -39.01 -16.13 0.96
N SER A 54 -37.98 -15.34 0.81
CA SER A 54 -37.92 -14.20 -0.12
C SER A 54 -36.77 -14.31 -1.12
N VAL A 55 -35.93 -15.34 -1.01
CA VAL A 55 -34.82 -15.61 -1.93
C VAL A 55 -35.02 -16.96 -2.64
N SER A 56 -34.49 -17.09 -3.85
CA SER A 56 -34.54 -18.36 -4.56
C SER A 56 -33.57 -19.37 -3.93
N LYS A 57 -33.82 -20.67 -4.13
CA LYS A 57 -32.88 -21.71 -3.70
C LYS A 57 -31.52 -21.58 -4.39
N GLU A 58 -31.48 -21.08 -5.62
CA GLU A 58 -30.24 -20.84 -6.38
C GLU A 58 -29.38 -19.76 -5.71
N TYR A 59 -29.99 -18.76 -5.07
CA TYR A 59 -29.26 -17.79 -4.26
C TYR A 59 -28.58 -18.47 -3.06
N ILE A 60 -29.29 -19.36 -2.36
CA ILE A 60 -28.71 -20.13 -1.25
C ILE A 60 -27.61 -21.09 -1.74
N TYR A 61 -27.82 -21.70 -2.91
CA TYR A 61 -26.81 -22.56 -3.55
C TYR A 61 -25.52 -21.78 -3.82
N ASP A 62 -25.62 -20.61 -4.45
CA ASP A 62 -24.47 -19.73 -4.72
C ASP A 62 -23.78 -19.30 -3.42
N LEU A 63 -24.55 -18.96 -2.39
CA LEU A 63 -24.00 -18.56 -1.10
C LEU A 63 -23.15 -19.67 -0.44
N ILE A 64 -23.66 -20.91 -0.43
CA ILE A 64 -23.03 -22.03 0.29
C ILE A 64 -22.00 -22.77 -0.58
N PHE A 65 -22.41 -23.25 -1.75
CA PHE A 65 -21.58 -24.15 -2.56
C PHE A 65 -20.62 -23.41 -3.50
N VAL A 66 -20.78 -22.10 -3.70
CA VAL A 66 -19.84 -21.28 -4.47
C VAL A 66 -19.04 -20.37 -3.55
N LYS A 67 -19.69 -19.44 -2.85
CA LYS A 67 -19.00 -18.40 -2.05
C LYS A 67 -18.39 -18.93 -0.76
N MET A 68 -19.14 -19.69 0.04
CA MET A 68 -18.62 -20.28 1.27
C MET A 68 -17.60 -21.38 0.96
N ASN A 69 -17.80 -22.15 -0.12
CA ASN A 69 -16.78 -23.07 -0.61
C ASN A 69 -15.47 -22.35 -0.97
N ALA A 70 -15.54 -21.22 -1.70
CA ALA A 70 -14.36 -20.41 -2.02
C ALA A 70 -13.66 -19.89 -0.75
N TYR A 71 -14.43 -19.47 0.25
CA TYR A 71 -13.90 -19.09 1.56
C TYR A 71 -13.10 -20.22 2.21
N TYR A 72 -13.71 -21.40 2.42
CA TYR A 72 -13.05 -22.53 3.06
C TYR A 72 -11.85 -23.04 2.26
N THR A 73 -11.93 -22.99 0.93
CA THR A 73 -10.82 -23.34 0.04
C THR A 73 -9.64 -22.40 0.25
N GLU A 74 -9.86 -21.09 0.32
CA GLU A 74 -8.78 -20.11 0.53
C GLU A 74 -8.16 -20.24 1.94
N VAL A 75 -8.99 -20.18 3.00
CA VAL A 75 -8.48 -20.12 4.38
C VAL A 75 -7.78 -21.41 4.83
N SER A 76 -8.05 -22.52 4.13
CA SER A 76 -7.44 -23.83 4.36
C SER A 76 -6.28 -24.16 3.41
N TYR A 77 -5.85 -23.24 2.54
CA TYR A 77 -4.80 -23.49 1.54
C TYR A 77 -5.15 -24.63 0.56
N ASN A 78 -6.40 -24.67 0.08
CA ASN A 78 -6.98 -25.73 -0.75
C ASN A 78 -7.07 -27.11 -0.05
N GLN A 79 -6.91 -27.18 1.27
CA GLN A 79 -7.00 -28.45 1.99
C GLN A 79 -8.44 -28.89 2.25
N THR A 80 -9.39 -27.95 2.30
CA THR A 80 -10.79 -28.20 2.65
C THR A 80 -11.71 -27.54 1.65
N TRP A 81 -12.67 -28.29 1.12
CA TRP A 81 -13.69 -27.77 0.22
C TRP A 81 -15.06 -28.36 0.55
N ILE A 82 -16.09 -27.59 0.24
CA ILE A 82 -17.49 -27.91 0.52
C ILE A 82 -18.12 -28.50 -0.73
N VAL A 83 -18.78 -29.64 -0.54
CA VAL A 83 -19.66 -30.25 -1.55
C VAL A 83 -20.98 -30.56 -0.87
N GLY A 84 -22.03 -30.82 -1.64
CA GLY A 84 -23.27 -31.22 -1.02
C GLY A 84 -24.47 -31.14 -1.94
N GLU A 85 -25.62 -31.34 -1.31
CA GLU A 85 -26.92 -31.28 -1.95
C GLU A 85 -27.84 -30.41 -1.09
N MET A 86 -28.88 -29.88 -1.70
CA MET A 86 -29.95 -29.16 -1.02
C MET A 86 -31.30 -29.81 -1.32
N THR A 87 -32.28 -29.57 -0.45
CA THR A 87 -33.67 -29.94 -0.73
C THR A 87 -34.12 -29.32 -2.07
N ARG A 88 -34.99 -30.03 -2.79
CA ARG A 88 -35.47 -29.65 -4.14
C ARG A 88 -36.19 -28.33 -4.12
N ASP A 89 -36.89 -28.05 -3.05
CA ASP A 89 -37.57 -26.79 -2.80
C ASP A 89 -37.58 -26.46 -1.31
N TRP A 90 -38.14 -25.31 -0.96
CA TRP A 90 -38.43 -24.92 0.41
C TRP A 90 -39.53 -25.81 1.00
N ILE A 91 -39.22 -26.53 2.07
CA ILE A 91 -40.15 -27.45 2.73
C ILE A 91 -41.02 -26.67 3.72
N MET A 92 -42.34 -26.73 3.54
CA MET A 92 -43.28 -26.16 4.51
C MET A 92 -43.32 -27.00 5.78
N LEU A 93 -42.86 -26.45 6.90
CA LEU A 93 -43.05 -27.08 8.20
C LEU A 93 -44.50 -26.92 8.69
N PRO A 94 -45.07 -27.94 9.36
CA PRO A 94 -46.44 -27.89 9.87
C PRO A 94 -46.58 -26.95 11.08
N THR A 95 -45.49 -26.73 11.81
CA THR A 95 -45.42 -25.87 12.99
C THR A 95 -45.15 -24.42 12.56
N PHE A 96 -45.96 -23.45 13.01
CA PHE A 96 -45.66 -22.02 12.84
C PHE A 96 -44.30 -21.65 13.48
N PHE A 97 -43.53 -20.75 12.87
CA PHE A 97 -42.25 -20.32 13.43
C PHE A 97 -42.42 -19.74 14.84
N THR A 98 -43.46 -18.94 15.03
CA THR A 98 -43.81 -18.32 16.33
C THR A 98 -44.06 -19.32 17.46
N ARG A 99 -44.34 -20.61 17.14
CA ARG A 99 -44.58 -21.66 18.15
C ARG A 99 -43.30 -22.24 18.73
N TYR A 100 -42.15 -22.05 18.09
CA TYR A 100 -40.88 -22.49 18.67
C TYR A 100 -40.48 -21.64 19.88
N GLY A 101 -40.92 -20.38 19.95
CA GLY A 101 -40.68 -19.44 21.05
C GLY A 101 -39.60 -18.41 20.72
N ASP A 102 -39.07 -17.75 21.75
CA ASP A 102 -38.06 -16.69 21.58
C ASP A 102 -36.67 -17.29 21.28
N LEU A 103 -36.28 -17.21 20.01
CA LEU A 103 -34.96 -17.61 19.50
C LEU A 103 -34.03 -16.41 19.27
N THR A 104 -34.32 -15.24 19.85
CA THR A 104 -33.43 -14.08 19.79
C THR A 104 -32.33 -14.14 20.85
N TRP A 105 -31.41 -13.18 20.84
CA TRP A 105 -30.43 -13.02 21.93
C TRP A 105 -31.07 -12.91 23.31
N ALA A 106 -32.21 -12.24 23.46
CA ALA A 106 -32.93 -12.17 24.73
C ALA A 106 -33.42 -13.56 25.17
N GLY A 107 -33.77 -14.40 24.21
CA GLY A 107 -34.15 -15.80 24.41
C GLY A 107 -33.04 -16.64 25.06
N THR A 108 -31.76 -16.34 24.79
CA THR A 108 -30.62 -17.13 25.29
C THR A 108 -30.44 -17.11 26.81
N TYR A 109 -31.07 -16.16 27.52
CA TYR A 109 -31.13 -16.15 28.98
C TYR A 109 -32.08 -17.21 29.57
N GLN A 110 -32.96 -17.77 28.74
CA GLN A 110 -33.98 -18.73 29.17
C GLN A 110 -33.41 -20.14 29.13
N LYS A 111 -33.68 -20.92 30.20
CA LYS A 111 -33.12 -22.28 30.36
C LYS A 111 -33.53 -23.24 29.25
N ASP A 112 -34.69 -23.02 28.62
CA ASP A 112 -35.26 -23.85 27.56
C ASP A 112 -34.84 -23.40 26.15
N PHE A 113 -34.01 -22.36 26.00
CA PHE A 113 -33.58 -21.84 24.69
C PHE A 113 -33.05 -22.95 23.77
N TRP A 114 -32.13 -23.78 24.26
CA TRP A 114 -31.55 -24.86 23.48
C TRP A 114 -32.56 -25.97 23.15
N ASP A 115 -33.58 -26.17 23.98
CA ASP A 115 -34.66 -27.11 23.68
C ASP A 115 -35.57 -26.58 22.57
N ARG A 116 -35.81 -25.27 22.51
CA ARG A 116 -36.54 -24.62 21.41
C ARG A 116 -35.81 -24.74 20.09
N ALA A 117 -34.51 -24.40 20.08
CA ALA A 117 -33.66 -24.52 18.89
C ALA A 117 -33.54 -25.98 18.41
N ARG A 118 -33.45 -26.93 19.35
CA ARG A 118 -33.42 -28.37 19.03
C ARG A 118 -34.70 -28.83 18.34
N ARG A 119 -35.87 -28.49 18.88
CA ARG A 119 -37.16 -28.86 18.25
C ARG A 119 -37.28 -28.32 16.83
N LEU A 120 -36.80 -27.10 16.58
CA LEU A 120 -36.77 -26.54 15.22
C LEU A 120 -35.84 -27.35 14.29
N GLY A 121 -34.66 -27.72 14.77
CA GLY A 121 -33.76 -28.60 14.03
C GLY A 121 -34.35 -29.99 13.76
N GLU A 122 -35.02 -30.58 14.76
CA GLU A 122 -35.72 -31.86 14.66
C GLU A 122 -36.82 -31.84 13.60
N ASP A 123 -37.72 -30.87 13.65
CA ASP A 123 -38.80 -30.71 12.67
C ASP A 123 -38.26 -30.55 11.25
N ALA A 124 -37.19 -29.76 11.07
CA ALA A 124 -36.55 -29.56 9.77
C ALA A 124 -35.90 -30.83 9.22
N ILE A 125 -35.18 -31.59 10.05
CA ILE A 125 -34.53 -32.84 9.64
C ILE A 125 -35.55 -33.91 9.29
N HIS A 126 -36.58 -34.12 10.12
CA HIS A 126 -37.63 -35.09 9.83
C HIS A 126 -38.38 -34.75 8.54
N ALA A 127 -38.64 -33.46 8.28
CA ALA A 127 -39.33 -33.04 7.06
C ALA A 127 -38.49 -33.27 5.78
N ALA A 128 -37.16 -33.30 5.90
CA ALA A 128 -36.24 -33.53 4.78
C ALA A 128 -35.82 -34.99 4.61
N ASP A 129 -36.13 -35.87 5.57
CA ASP A 129 -35.63 -37.26 5.66
C ASP A 129 -36.12 -38.16 4.51
N GLU A 130 -37.27 -37.86 3.91
CA GLU A 130 -37.71 -38.59 2.70
C GLU A 130 -36.93 -38.18 1.44
N GLU A 131 -36.29 -37.00 1.45
CA GLU A 131 -35.59 -36.43 0.30
C GLU A 131 -34.07 -36.59 0.38
N ILE A 132 -33.50 -36.40 1.57
CA ILE A 132 -32.05 -36.34 1.79
C ILE A 132 -31.57 -37.65 2.41
N ASP A 133 -30.70 -38.38 1.71
CA ASP A 133 -29.98 -39.52 2.28
C ASP A 133 -28.85 -39.03 3.20
N PHE A 134 -29.11 -38.97 4.50
CA PHE A 134 -28.21 -38.38 5.48
C PHE A 134 -26.90 -39.16 5.67
N ARG A 135 -26.79 -40.41 5.19
CA ARG A 135 -25.53 -41.18 5.25
C ARG A 135 -24.42 -40.56 4.38
N LYS A 136 -24.80 -39.73 3.40
CA LYS A 136 -23.86 -39.10 2.45
C LYS A 136 -23.18 -37.86 3.01
N PHE A 137 -23.70 -37.28 4.09
CA PHE A 137 -23.30 -35.95 4.56
C PHE A 137 -22.66 -36.02 5.94
N LYS A 138 -21.62 -35.21 6.14
CA LYS A 138 -20.97 -35.03 7.45
C LYS A 138 -21.65 -33.91 8.25
N HIS A 139 -22.22 -32.94 7.54
CA HIS A 139 -22.70 -31.69 8.10
C HIS A 139 -24.12 -31.38 7.62
N VAL A 140 -24.89 -30.70 8.46
CA VAL A 140 -26.25 -30.24 8.14
C VAL A 140 -26.35 -28.73 8.36
N ILE A 141 -26.87 -28.03 7.37
CA ILE A 141 -27.20 -26.60 7.41
C ILE A 141 -28.71 -26.46 7.17
N ILE A 142 -29.40 -25.78 8.06
CA ILE A 142 -30.83 -25.48 7.95
C ILE A 142 -30.98 -23.99 7.68
N VAL A 143 -31.66 -23.65 6.59
CA VAL A 143 -31.92 -22.28 6.18
C VAL A 143 -33.41 -21.98 6.30
N LEU A 144 -33.70 -20.93 7.05
CA LEU A 144 -35.04 -20.43 7.30
C LEU A 144 -35.33 -19.18 6.48
N PRO A 145 -36.61 -18.76 6.36
CA PRO A 145 -36.95 -17.44 5.86
C PRO A 145 -36.39 -16.33 6.76
N ASN A 146 -36.55 -15.06 6.36
CA ASN A 146 -36.10 -13.94 7.16
C ASN A 146 -36.93 -13.78 8.45
N VAL A 147 -36.50 -14.49 9.50
CA VAL A 147 -37.10 -14.49 10.84
C VAL A 147 -36.17 -13.85 11.86
N ASN A 148 -36.72 -13.30 12.94
CA ASN A 148 -35.92 -12.72 14.01
C ASN A 148 -35.38 -13.83 14.94
N MET A 149 -34.13 -14.24 14.73
CA MET A 149 -33.43 -15.20 15.58
C MET A 149 -31.92 -14.92 15.61
N VAL A 150 -31.25 -15.45 16.63
CA VAL A 150 -29.80 -15.64 16.60
C VAL A 150 -29.49 -16.89 15.78
N CYS A 151 -28.45 -16.82 14.94
CA CYS A 151 -27.92 -18.00 14.25
C CYS A 151 -27.25 -18.91 15.28
N VAL A 152 -27.40 -20.22 15.12
CA VAL A 152 -26.93 -21.18 16.14
C VAL A 152 -26.36 -22.45 15.53
N SER A 153 -25.39 -23.03 16.22
CA SER A 153 -25.02 -24.44 16.10
C SER A 153 -25.68 -25.24 17.23
N VAL A 154 -26.60 -26.14 16.88
CA VAL A 154 -27.38 -26.91 17.86
C VAL A 154 -26.94 -28.37 17.90
N GLY A 155 -26.71 -28.87 19.11
CA GLY A 155 -26.50 -30.30 19.36
C GLY A 155 -27.82 -31.08 19.23
N LEU A 156 -27.79 -32.11 18.38
CA LEU A 156 -28.90 -32.98 18.04
C LEU A 156 -28.53 -34.45 18.35
N ASN A 157 -29.50 -35.33 18.23
CA ASN A 157 -29.27 -36.79 18.25
C ASN A 157 -30.46 -37.46 17.55
N ILE A 158 -30.57 -37.19 16.24
CA ILE A 158 -31.73 -37.61 15.45
C ILE A 158 -31.31 -38.79 14.59
N MET A 159 -31.94 -39.94 14.82
CA MET A 159 -31.80 -41.10 13.94
C MET A 159 -32.73 -40.91 12.74
N THR A 160 -32.15 -40.90 11.55
CA THR A 160 -32.88 -40.71 10.28
C THR A 160 -33.39 -42.03 9.74
N ASN A 161 -34.33 -41.98 8.80
CA ASN A 161 -34.89 -43.15 8.13
C ASN A 161 -33.82 -43.94 7.33
N ASP A 162 -32.71 -43.29 6.98
CA ASP A 162 -31.55 -43.93 6.33
C ASP A 162 -30.68 -44.77 7.28
N GLY A 163 -30.93 -44.70 8.59
CA GLY A 163 -30.08 -45.28 9.62
C GLY A 163 -28.82 -44.46 9.94
N ALA A 164 -28.75 -43.21 9.48
CA ALA A 164 -27.74 -42.25 9.90
C ALA A 164 -28.17 -41.53 11.18
N THR A 165 -27.22 -40.95 11.92
CA THR A 165 -27.54 -40.08 13.05
C THR A 165 -27.01 -38.67 12.77
N VAL A 166 -27.91 -37.70 12.78
CA VAL A 166 -27.55 -36.28 12.74
C VAL A 166 -27.28 -35.80 14.15
N TRP A 167 -26.00 -35.55 14.45
CA TRP A 167 -25.53 -35.13 15.77
C TRP A 167 -25.56 -33.61 15.98
N ARG A 168 -25.59 -32.85 14.90
CA ARG A 168 -25.54 -31.39 14.94
C ARG A 168 -26.08 -30.83 13.63
N ALA A 169 -26.73 -29.67 13.73
CA ALA A 169 -27.03 -28.83 12.58
C ALA A 169 -26.75 -27.37 12.95
N THR A 170 -26.51 -26.55 11.93
CA THR A 170 -26.48 -25.10 12.09
C THR A 170 -27.73 -24.51 11.49
N ILE A 171 -28.31 -23.49 12.15
CA ILE A 171 -29.57 -22.86 11.73
C ILE A 171 -29.31 -21.38 11.47
N GLN A 172 -29.57 -20.92 10.24
CA GLN A 172 -29.47 -19.52 9.85
C GLN A 172 -30.71 -19.07 9.07
N THR A 173 -30.79 -17.76 8.81
CA THR A 173 -31.83 -17.17 8.00
C THR A 173 -31.31 -16.84 6.61
N GLU A 174 -32.20 -16.79 5.62
CA GLU A 174 -31.89 -16.50 4.22
C GLU A 174 -31.22 -15.14 3.96
N LYS A 175 -31.23 -14.24 4.94
CA LYS A 175 -30.61 -12.90 4.87
C LYS A 175 -29.27 -12.82 5.60
N SER A 176 -28.82 -13.89 6.26
CA SER A 176 -27.51 -13.92 6.90
C SER A 176 -26.39 -13.73 5.86
N PRO A 177 -25.40 -12.87 6.14
CA PRO A 177 -24.29 -12.66 5.22
C PRO A 177 -23.37 -13.89 5.15
N LEU A 178 -22.53 -13.96 4.12
CA LEU A 178 -21.56 -15.04 3.90
C LEU A 178 -20.75 -15.38 5.17
N GLY A 179 -20.23 -14.36 5.86
CA GLY A 179 -19.42 -14.57 7.05
C GLY A 179 -20.16 -15.23 8.21
N VAL A 180 -21.48 -15.08 8.31
CA VAL A 180 -22.30 -15.80 9.31
C VAL A 180 -22.43 -17.27 8.92
N PHE A 181 -22.73 -17.58 7.66
CA PHE A 181 -22.73 -18.99 7.20
C PHE A 181 -21.37 -19.66 7.42
N ALA A 182 -20.29 -18.95 7.09
CA ALA A 182 -18.93 -19.46 7.29
C ALA A 182 -18.60 -19.65 8.79
N HIS A 183 -18.96 -18.70 9.65
CA HIS A 183 -18.79 -18.79 11.10
C HIS A 183 -19.51 -20.02 11.68
N GLU A 184 -20.79 -20.20 11.34
CA GLU A 184 -21.59 -21.31 11.86
C GLU A 184 -21.06 -22.66 11.37
N PHE A 185 -20.61 -22.74 10.11
CA PHE A 185 -19.93 -23.93 9.61
C PHE A 185 -18.62 -24.21 10.36
N GLY A 186 -17.96 -23.18 10.90
CA GLY A 186 -16.81 -23.34 11.79
C GLY A 186 -17.12 -24.18 13.03
N HIS A 187 -18.32 -24.05 13.60
CA HIS A 187 -18.78 -24.91 14.69
C HIS A 187 -18.96 -26.37 14.27
N ASN A 188 -19.37 -26.62 13.03
CA ASN A 188 -19.43 -27.98 12.48
C ASN A 188 -18.04 -28.63 12.35
N LEU A 189 -16.98 -27.82 12.18
CA LEU A 189 -15.59 -28.27 12.23
C LEU A 189 -15.02 -28.39 13.65
N GLY A 190 -15.83 -28.08 14.69
CA GLY A 190 -15.45 -28.18 16.09
C GLY A 190 -14.86 -26.91 16.71
N LEU A 191 -15.00 -25.76 16.05
CA LEU A 191 -14.55 -24.47 16.58
C LEU A 191 -15.55 -23.86 17.56
N ARG A 192 -15.07 -22.99 18.45
CA ARG A 192 -15.85 -22.28 19.47
C ARG A 192 -15.87 -20.79 19.18
N ASP A 193 -16.89 -20.10 19.67
CA ASP A 193 -16.94 -18.65 19.67
C ASP A 193 -15.71 -18.03 20.35
N MET A 194 -15.27 -16.89 19.84
CA MET A 194 -14.11 -16.12 20.34
C MET A 194 -14.46 -14.67 20.72
N TYR A 195 -15.75 -14.28 20.65
CA TYR A 195 -16.27 -13.06 21.26
C TYR A 195 -16.74 -13.34 22.70
N ASP A 196 -16.99 -12.28 23.48
CA ASP A 196 -17.54 -12.41 24.83
C ASP A 196 -19.03 -12.76 24.76
N TYR A 197 -19.36 -14.00 25.09
CA TYR A 197 -20.72 -14.50 24.95
C TYR A 197 -21.69 -13.75 25.85
N LYS A 198 -21.27 -13.44 27.08
CA LYS A 198 -22.12 -12.73 28.04
C LYS A 198 -22.40 -11.30 27.57
N LEU A 199 -21.38 -10.60 27.08
CA LEU A 199 -21.53 -9.27 26.53
C LEU A 199 -22.41 -9.28 25.27
N ALA A 200 -22.30 -10.31 24.43
CA ALA A 200 -23.18 -10.46 23.27
C ALA A 200 -24.65 -10.62 23.67
N GLN A 201 -24.92 -11.39 24.72
CA GLN A 201 -26.26 -11.52 25.30
C GLN A 201 -26.76 -10.19 25.89
N GLU A 202 -25.91 -9.43 26.58
CA GLU A 202 -26.25 -8.13 27.18
C GLU A 202 -26.54 -7.06 26.10
N ARG A 203 -25.81 -7.10 24.98
CA ARG A 203 -25.96 -6.15 23.85
C ARG A 203 -26.98 -6.58 22.81
N GLY A 204 -27.37 -7.86 22.80
CA GLY A 204 -28.20 -8.45 21.77
C GLY A 204 -27.49 -8.59 20.42
N SER A 205 -26.16 -8.67 20.43
CA SER A 205 -25.32 -8.62 19.23
C SER A 205 -23.90 -9.12 19.54
N SER A 206 -23.42 -10.14 18.81
CA SER A 206 -22.04 -10.62 18.93
C SER A 206 -21.02 -9.62 18.36
N SER A 207 -21.42 -8.82 17.37
CA SER A 207 -20.55 -7.79 16.76
C SER A 207 -20.08 -6.74 17.76
N ASP A 208 -20.87 -6.48 18.80
CA ASP A 208 -20.55 -5.52 19.87
C ASP A 208 -19.78 -6.16 21.04
N ALA A 209 -19.42 -7.43 20.90
CA ALA A 209 -18.81 -8.25 21.95
C ALA A 209 -17.44 -8.85 21.59
N ILE A 210 -16.82 -8.39 20.50
CA ILE A 210 -15.55 -8.92 19.96
C ILE A 210 -14.31 -8.50 20.78
N VAL A 211 -14.39 -8.45 22.11
CA VAL A 211 -13.37 -7.82 22.97
C VAL A 211 -12.12 -8.67 23.22
N TYR A 212 -12.15 -9.98 22.93
CA TYR A 212 -11.03 -10.88 23.20
C TYR A 212 -10.09 -11.06 22.01
N VAL A 213 -10.64 -11.43 20.85
CA VAL A 213 -9.87 -11.62 19.62
C VAL A 213 -10.15 -10.51 18.59
N GLY A 214 -11.28 -9.81 18.70
CA GLY A 214 -11.59 -8.72 17.79
C GLY A 214 -11.91 -9.22 16.39
N ILE A 215 -11.54 -8.41 15.44
CA ILE A 215 -11.69 -8.63 14.00
C ILE A 215 -10.72 -9.68 13.45
N TRP A 216 -9.83 -10.23 14.28
CA TRP A 216 -8.72 -11.08 13.84
C TRP A 216 -9.12 -12.55 13.68
N ASP A 217 -10.37 -12.92 13.93
CA ASP A 217 -10.89 -14.26 13.68
C ASP A 217 -12.39 -14.21 13.35
N ILE A 218 -12.84 -15.00 12.37
CA ILE A 218 -14.25 -15.08 11.98
C ILE A 218 -15.15 -15.65 13.10
N MET A 219 -14.61 -16.49 13.99
CA MET A 219 -15.27 -17.00 15.19
C MET A 219 -15.46 -15.90 16.26
N SER A 220 -14.86 -14.73 16.06
CA SER A 220 -15.12 -13.52 16.85
C SER A 220 -15.98 -12.54 16.05
N ALA A 221 -15.60 -12.22 14.80
CA ALA A 221 -16.25 -11.19 13.98
C ALA A 221 -16.91 -11.75 12.70
N ALA A 222 -17.97 -12.55 12.87
CA ALA A 222 -18.69 -13.19 11.76
C ALA A 222 -19.17 -12.21 10.66
N HIS A 223 -19.43 -10.94 11.01
CA HIS A 223 -19.89 -9.92 10.07
C HIS A 223 -18.82 -9.43 9.07
N LEU A 224 -17.52 -9.70 9.30
CA LEU A 224 -16.42 -9.20 8.47
C LEU A 224 -15.87 -10.22 7.45
N THR A 225 -16.22 -11.50 7.57
CA THR A 225 -15.71 -12.59 6.70
C THR A 225 -14.17 -12.61 6.58
N VAL A 226 -13.48 -12.48 7.72
CA VAL A 226 -12.01 -12.54 7.83
C VAL A 226 -11.51 -13.99 7.89
N HIS A 227 -10.20 -14.21 7.81
CA HIS A 227 -9.56 -15.49 8.06
C HIS A 227 -9.73 -15.94 9.53
N PHE A 228 -9.57 -17.24 9.75
CA PHE A 228 -9.32 -17.80 11.07
C PHE A 228 -7.91 -17.43 11.56
N CYS A 229 -7.76 -17.15 12.85
CA CYS A 229 -6.46 -17.03 13.50
C CYS A 229 -5.75 -18.39 13.59
N SER A 230 -4.46 -18.35 13.90
CA SER A 230 -3.59 -19.52 14.01
C SER A 230 -4.15 -20.59 14.94
N TYR A 231 -4.75 -20.24 16.08
CA TYR A 231 -5.34 -21.22 16.99
C TYR A 231 -6.38 -22.09 16.28
N ASN A 232 -7.33 -21.47 15.57
CA ASN A 232 -8.38 -22.18 14.87
C ASN A 232 -7.84 -22.98 13.69
N LYS A 233 -6.91 -22.41 12.90
CA LYS A 233 -6.26 -23.13 11.79
C LYS A 233 -5.45 -24.35 12.26
N ILE A 234 -4.78 -24.26 13.42
CA ILE A 234 -4.08 -25.39 14.05
C ILE A 234 -5.11 -26.44 14.53
N LYS A 235 -6.18 -26.00 15.20
CA LYS A 235 -7.20 -26.88 15.77
C LYS A 235 -7.88 -27.76 14.72
N VAL A 236 -8.15 -27.22 13.53
CA VAL A 236 -8.76 -27.96 12.41
C VAL A 236 -7.74 -28.65 11.50
N GLY A 237 -6.44 -28.48 11.77
CA GLY A 237 -5.37 -29.18 11.04
C GLY A 237 -4.92 -28.53 9.73
N TRP A 238 -5.27 -27.27 9.47
CA TRP A 238 -4.82 -26.56 8.25
C TRP A 238 -3.40 -26.02 8.35
N ILE A 239 -2.92 -25.76 9.57
CA ILE A 239 -1.50 -25.51 9.84
C ILE A 239 -0.94 -26.77 10.52
N PRO A 240 -0.23 -27.63 9.76
CA PRO A 240 0.33 -28.86 10.31
C PRO A 240 1.56 -28.58 11.21
N PRO A 241 1.95 -29.55 12.07
CA PRO A 241 2.99 -29.35 13.09
C PRO A 241 4.34 -28.84 12.57
N GLU A 242 4.74 -29.20 11.35
CA GLU A 242 5.99 -28.75 10.72
C GLU A 242 6.04 -27.25 10.43
N HIS A 243 4.89 -26.58 10.34
CA HIS A 243 4.78 -25.12 10.17
C HIS A 243 4.61 -24.39 11.51
N ILE A 244 4.71 -25.11 12.64
CA ILE A 244 4.61 -24.57 13.99
C ILE A 244 5.97 -24.72 14.69
N LYS A 245 6.61 -23.59 15.01
CA LYS A 245 7.83 -23.60 15.81
C LYS A 245 7.47 -23.44 17.29
N THR A 246 7.57 -24.52 18.06
CA THR A 246 7.52 -24.41 19.52
C THR A 246 8.87 -23.94 20.05
N VAL A 247 8.85 -22.88 20.87
CA VAL A 247 10.04 -22.25 21.47
C VAL A 247 9.89 -22.27 22.99
N ASP A 248 10.95 -22.60 23.70
CA ASP A 248 11.02 -22.56 25.16
C ASP A 248 11.55 -21.20 25.66
N THR A 249 12.00 -21.12 26.92
CA THR A 249 12.53 -19.87 27.48
C THR A 249 13.97 -19.53 27.02
N SER A 250 14.60 -20.36 26.19
CA SER A 250 15.85 -20.00 25.53
C SER A 250 15.61 -18.95 24.44
N TRP A 251 16.65 -18.19 24.08
CA TRP A 251 16.50 -17.17 23.05
C TRP A 251 16.72 -17.76 21.65
N THR A 252 15.91 -17.34 20.70
CA THR A 252 16.00 -17.73 19.28
C THR A 252 15.37 -16.67 18.38
N THR A 253 15.74 -16.67 17.11
CA THR A 253 15.06 -15.89 16.07
C THR A 253 14.39 -16.83 15.07
N VAL A 254 13.13 -16.58 14.75
CA VAL A 254 12.32 -17.37 13.82
C VAL A 254 11.80 -16.46 12.73
N THR A 255 11.87 -16.88 11.47
CA THR A 255 11.14 -16.21 10.38
C THR A 255 9.74 -16.76 10.33
N VAL A 256 8.74 -15.90 10.48
CA VAL A 256 7.31 -16.24 10.51
C VAL A 256 6.66 -15.71 9.24
N ASP A 257 6.05 -16.60 8.48
CA ASP A 257 5.37 -16.31 7.23
C ASP A 257 3.90 -15.94 7.48
N PRO A 258 3.27 -15.14 6.60
CA PRO A 258 1.84 -14.81 6.70
C PRO A 258 0.93 -16.05 6.73
N ILE A 259 -0.15 -15.99 7.52
CA ILE A 259 -1.11 -17.10 7.63
C ILE A 259 -2.18 -17.11 6.54
N GLU A 260 -2.24 -16.10 5.67
CA GLU A 260 -3.19 -16.04 4.55
C GLU A 260 -2.71 -16.89 3.36
N LEU A 261 -1.41 -17.23 3.30
CA LEU A 261 -0.80 -17.94 2.18
C LEU A 261 -0.25 -19.31 2.61
N PRO A 262 -0.23 -20.31 1.71
CA PRO A 262 0.52 -21.54 1.96
C PRO A 262 2.02 -21.22 2.10
N SER A 263 2.70 -21.89 3.03
CA SER A 263 4.14 -21.75 3.19
C SER A 263 4.88 -23.09 3.25
N LYS A 264 6.18 -23.04 2.98
CA LYS A 264 7.15 -24.12 3.28
C LYS A 264 7.93 -23.84 4.58
N GLY A 265 7.80 -22.64 5.14
CA GLY A 265 8.48 -22.16 6.35
C GLY A 265 7.62 -22.29 7.59
N ILE A 266 7.92 -21.49 8.61
CA ILE A 266 7.12 -21.44 9.84
C ILE A 266 6.03 -20.39 9.68
N GLN A 267 4.78 -20.73 9.98
CA GLN A 267 3.66 -19.78 9.97
C GLN A 267 3.23 -19.36 11.39
N VAL A 268 3.56 -20.17 12.39
CA VAL A 268 3.18 -19.92 13.78
C VAL A 268 4.33 -20.22 14.72
N VAL A 269 4.58 -19.33 15.68
CA VAL A 269 5.45 -19.62 16.83
C VAL A 269 4.57 -19.89 18.04
N ARG A 270 4.79 -21.01 18.73
CA ARG A 270 4.12 -21.35 19.99
C ARG A 270 5.10 -21.23 21.15
N ILE A 271 4.73 -20.49 22.18
CA ILE A 271 5.55 -20.26 23.38
C ILE A 271 4.78 -20.78 24.61
N PRO A 272 5.08 -22.00 25.10
CA PRO A 272 4.37 -22.58 26.23
C PRO A 272 4.64 -21.84 27.55
N LEU A 273 3.59 -21.60 28.33
CA LEU A 273 3.67 -21.17 29.75
C LEU A 273 3.34 -22.33 30.68
N THR A 274 2.30 -23.09 30.32
CA THR A 274 1.89 -24.36 30.92
C THR A 274 1.41 -25.29 29.80
N GLU A 275 0.90 -26.48 30.15
CA GLU A 275 0.32 -27.41 29.16
C GLU A 275 -0.89 -26.81 28.42
N VAL A 276 -1.69 -25.98 29.10
CA VAL A 276 -2.94 -25.41 28.60
C VAL A 276 -2.86 -23.91 28.32
N LYS A 277 -1.74 -23.27 28.65
CA LYS A 277 -1.56 -21.81 28.54
C LYS A 277 -0.31 -21.47 27.76
N TYR A 278 -0.43 -20.71 26.69
CA TYR A 278 0.68 -20.45 25.77
C TYR A 278 0.42 -19.22 24.89
N TYR A 279 1.48 -18.60 24.37
CA TYR A 279 1.36 -17.59 23.33
C TYR A 279 1.41 -18.24 21.94
N LEU A 280 0.62 -17.71 21.02
CA LEU A 280 0.77 -17.91 19.58
C LEU A 280 1.19 -16.60 18.94
N VAL A 281 2.15 -16.67 18.03
CA VAL A 281 2.63 -15.55 17.23
C VAL A 281 2.36 -15.85 15.76
N GLU A 282 1.61 -14.98 15.11
CA GLU A 282 1.22 -15.11 13.70
C GLU A 282 1.48 -13.79 12.95
N VAL A 283 1.71 -13.89 11.65
CA VAL A 283 1.79 -12.72 10.75
C VAL A 283 0.47 -12.59 10.00
N ARG A 284 -0.09 -11.38 10.01
CA ARG A 284 -1.32 -11.01 9.31
C ARG A 284 -1.06 -10.00 8.21
N LYS A 285 -1.64 -10.26 7.03
CA LYS A 285 -1.53 -9.42 5.83
C LYS A 285 -2.90 -9.25 5.19
N ALA A 286 -3.13 -8.08 4.59
CA ALA A 286 -4.39 -7.74 3.94
C ALA A 286 -4.51 -8.43 2.58
N LEU A 287 -4.66 -9.75 2.59
CA LEU A 287 -4.70 -10.63 1.42
C LEU A 287 -5.98 -11.48 1.41
N GLY A 288 -6.56 -11.71 0.24
CA GLY A 288 -7.75 -12.57 0.09
C GLY A 288 -8.94 -12.07 0.93
N PHE A 289 -9.56 -12.97 1.69
CA PHE A 289 -10.64 -12.63 2.63
C PHE A 289 -10.19 -11.68 3.76
N ASP A 290 -8.89 -11.59 4.04
CA ASP A 290 -8.31 -10.62 4.96
C ASP A 290 -8.01 -9.26 4.31
N SER A 291 -8.36 -9.03 3.04
CA SER A 291 -8.11 -7.75 2.33
C SER A 291 -8.67 -6.48 2.97
N LYS A 292 -9.59 -6.62 3.94
CA LYS A 292 -10.24 -5.50 4.66
C LYS A 292 -9.90 -5.44 6.15
N ILE A 293 -8.92 -6.21 6.62
CA ILE A 293 -8.39 -6.01 7.97
C ILE A 293 -7.82 -4.59 8.10
N PRO A 294 -7.96 -3.92 9.25
CA PRO A 294 -7.58 -2.52 9.41
C PRO A 294 -6.08 -2.32 9.60
N ASP A 295 -5.32 -3.38 9.85
CA ASP A 295 -3.87 -3.29 10.03
C ASP A 295 -3.15 -4.58 9.64
N GLU A 296 -1.85 -4.48 9.38
CA GLU A 296 -0.98 -5.61 9.03
C GLU A 296 0.23 -5.67 9.96
N GLY A 297 0.66 -6.88 10.33
CA GLY A 297 1.81 -7.04 11.21
C GLY A 297 1.82 -8.39 11.91
N VAL A 298 2.46 -8.43 13.07
CA VAL A 298 2.50 -9.61 13.92
C VAL A 298 1.44 -9.50 15.00
N LEU A 299 0.57 -10.50 15.12
CA LEU A 299 -0.31 -10.66 16.26
C LEU A 299 0.32 -11.61 17.27
N VAL A 300 0.16 -11.26 18.55
CA VAL A 300 0.48 -12.12 19.67
C VAL A 300 -0.84 -12.44 20.37
N THR A 301 -1.18 -13.71 20.50
CA THR A 301 -2.43 -14.16 21.13
C THR A 301 -2.10 -15.05 22.30
N LEU A 302 -2.59 -14.71 23.49
CA LEU A 302 -2.54 -15.58 24.66
C LEU A 302 -3.69 -16.60 24.56
N ILE A 303 -3.34 -17.87 24.61
CA ILE A 303 -4.30 -18.97 24.72
C ILE A 303 -4.28 -19.51 26.15
N ASP A 304 -5.46 -19.73 26.72
CA ASP A 304 -5.71 -20.39 28.01
C ASP A 304 -6.89 -21.36 27.85
N GLU A 305 -6.59 -22.61 27.51
CA GLU A 305 -7.60 -23.64 27.21
C GLU A 305 -8.40 -24.09 28.45
N SER A 306 -8.01 -23.66 29.66
CA SER A 306 -8.80 -23.91 30.86
C SER A 306 -10.07 -23.06 30.94
N LEU A 307 -10.17 -22.01 30.12
CA LEU A 307 -11.32 -21.13 30.08
C LEU A 307 -12.36 -21.62 29.06
N VAL A 308 -13.64 -21.44 29.42
CA VAL A 308 -14.76 -21.66 28.52
C VAL A 308 -14.92 -20.47 27.56
N ASP A 309 -14.89 -19.25 28.10
CA ASP A 309 -14.99 -17.99 27.37
C ASP A 309 -13.70 -17.16 27.53
N GLY A 310 -13.34 -16.41 26.49
CA GLY A 310 -12.11 -15.62 26.46
C GLY A 310 -10.83 -16.45 26.61
N PHE A 311 -10.87 -17.70 26.11
CA PHE A 311 -9.73 -18.63 26.09
C PHE A 311 -8.63 -18.17 25.11
N ALA A 312 -8.96 -17.35 24.12
CA ALA A 312 -8.00 -16.70 23.22
C ALA A 312 -8.09 -15.18 23.41
N ARG A 313 -6.98 -14.51 23.66
CA ARG A 313 -6.92 -13.06 23.89
C ARG A 313 -5.74 -12.44 23.15
N VAL A 314 -6.05 -11.59 22.18
CA VAL A 314 -5.03 -10.82 21.46
C VAL A 314 -4.35 -9.86 22.43
N GLN A 315 -3.02 -9.82 22.40
CA GLN A 315 -2.21 -8.89 23.16
C GLN A 315 -2.10 -7.60 22.36
N ASP A 316 -2.77 -6.57 22.84
CA ASP A 316 -2.87 -5.30 22.13
C ASP A 316 -1.55 -4.52 22.15
N ALA A 317 -1.04 -4.19 20.96
CA ALA A 317 0.14 -3.34 20.79
C ALA A 317 -0.13 -1.86 21.12
N GLU A 318 -1.39 -1.40 21.09
CA GLU A 318 -1.75 -0.02 21.47
C GLU A 318 -2.94 -0.01 22.44
N PRO A 319 -2.76 -0.44 23.70
CA PRO A 319 -3.84 -0.62 24.66
C PRO A 319 -4.52 0.68 25.12
N LYS A 320 -4.11 1.84 24.58
CA LYS A 320 -4.75 3.14 24.82
C LYS A 320 -5.94 3.38 23.89
N THR A 321 -6.03 2.67 22.77
CA THR A 321 -7.23 2.68 21.94
C THR A 321 -8.26 1.71 22.52
N SER A 322 -9.52 1.85 22.11
CA SER A 322 -10.63 1.07 22.65
C SER A 322 -10.94 -0.20 21.83
N THR A 323 -10.20 -0.47 20.76
CA THR A 323 -10.48 -1.56 19.83
C THR A 323 -9.21 -2.33 19.52
N LEU A 324 -9.34 -3.59 19.14
CA LEU A 324 -8.20 -4.40 18.71
C LEU A 324 -7.76 -4.12 17.25
N SER A 325 -8.24 -3.07 16.60
CA SER A 325 -7.98 -2.79 15.18
C SER A 325 -6.51 -2.50 14.88
N ASP A 326 -5.76 -2.01 15.87
CA ASP A 326 -4.34 -1.68 15.80
C ASP A 326 -3.47 -2.59 16.66
N ALA A 327 -3.99 -3.76 17.05
CA ALA A 327 -3.32 -4.70 17.94
C ALA A 327 -2.03 -5.32 17.36
N THR A 328 -1.74 -5.14 16.07
CA THR A 328 -0.54 -5.70 15.46
C THR A 328 0.73 -4.98 15.92
N PHE A 329 1.77 -5.76 16.19
CA PHE A 329 3.14 -5.28 16.31
C PHE A 329 3.75 -5.15 14.91
N ASP A 330 4.51 -4.09 14.65
CA ASP A 330 5.10 -3.86 13.33
C ASP A 330 6.39 -3.01 13.39
N LEU A 331 7.11 -2.95 12.28
CA LEU A 331 8.33 -2.16 12.10
C LEU A 331 8.07 -0.79 11.42
N ARG A 332 6.83 -0.51 11.01
CA ARG A 332 6.41 0.80 10.49
C ARG A 332 6.58 1.88 11.57
N PRO A 333 6.88 3.13 11.17
CA PRO A 333 6.94 4.25 12.10
C PRO A 333 5.68 4.37 12.96
N GLY A 334 5.86 4.56 14.26
CA GLY A 334 4.76 4.73 15.22
C GLY A 334 4.17 3.42 15.77
N LYS A 335 4.56 2.25 15.25
CA LYS A 335 4.11 0.94 15.78
C LYS A 335 5.10 0.39 16.80
N LEU A 336 4.60 -0.35 17.79
CA LEU A 336 5.46 -1.13 18.68
C LEU A 336 5.99 -2.36 17.95
N ALA A 337 7.30 -2.60 18.06
CA ALA A 337 7.96 -3.78 17.50
C ALA A 337 8.23 -4.86 18.57
N CYS A 338 7.72 -4.69 19.79
CA CYS A 338 8.06 -5.54 20.92
C CYS A 338 6.88 -5.76 21.86
N PHE A 339 6.60 -7.03 22.14
CA PHE A 339 5.77 -7.46 23.25
C PHE A 339 6.66 -7.97 24.40
N LEU A 340 6.36 -7.54 25.63
CA LEU A 340 7.08 -7.94 26.84
C LEU A 340 6.11 -8.46 27.90
N ASP A 341 6.31 -9.71 28.30
CA ASP A 341 5.68 -10.28 29.48
C ASP A 341 6.74 -10.52 30.54
N LYS A 342 6.93 -9.52 31.41
CA LYS A 342 7.89 -9.58 32.51
C LYS A 342 7.51 -10.61 33.58
N LYS A 343 6.23 -10.97 33.70
CA LYS A 343 5.76 -11.92 34.71
C LYS A 343 6.19 -13.33 34.37
N ASN A 344 6.14 -13.68 33.09
CA ASN A 344 6.54 -15.00 32.58
C ASN A 344 7.96 -15.01 31.98
N ASP A 345 8.71 -13.92 32.11
CA ASP A 345 10.05 -13.71 31.55
C ASP A 345 10.13 -14.01 30.05
N ILE A 346 9.21 -13.43 29.27
CA ILE A 346 9.11 -13.60 27.82
C ILE A 346 9.17 -12.25 27.12
N SER A 347 9.85 -12.25 25.98
CA SER A 347 9.84 -11.17 25.01
C SER A 347 9.62 -11.72 23.61
N ILE A 348 8.90 -10.96 22.80
CA ILE A 348 8.68 -11.21 21.38
C ILE A 348 9.04 -9.90 20.68
N VAL A 349 10.11 -9.89 19.88
CA VAL A 349 10.66 -8.68 19.27
C VAL A 349 10.81 -8.88 17.78
N LEU A 350 10.23 -7.99 16.98
CA LEU A 350 10.37 -8.02 15.53
C LEU A 350 11.74 -7.47 15.16
N THR A 351 12.65 -8.27 14.62
CA THR A 351 14.03 -7.85 14.32
C THR A 351 14.26 -7.49 12.86
N GLY A 352 13.30 -7.78 11.99
CA GLY A 352 13.39 -7.48 10.56
C GLY A 352 12.23 -8.05 9.76
N LYS A 353 12.20 -7.76 8.45
CA LYS A 353 11.31 -8.40 7.49
C LYS A 353 12.11 -9.10 6.40
N LEU A 354 11.58 -10.20 5.89
CA LEU A 354 12.04 -10.85 4.67
C LEU A 354 10.83 -10.99 3.75
N ASN A 355 10.75 -10.13 2.72
CA ASN A 355 9.53 -9.99 1.92
C ASN A 355 8.30 -9.69 2.81
N SER A 356 7.27 -10.53 2.77
CA SER A 356 6.06 -10.43 3.61
C SER A 356 6.20 -11.07 4.99
N SER A 357 7.31 -11.77 5.25
CA SER A 357 7.57 -12.50 6.49
C SER A 357 8.30 -11.62 7.50
N TYR A 358 8.17 -11.96 8.79
CA TYR A 358 8.82 -11.25 9.88
C TYR A 358 9.87 -12.11 10.55
N MET A 359 11.03 -11.54 10.83
CA MET A 359 12.00 -12.14 11.74
C MET A 359 11.61 -11.77 13.16
N VAL A 360 11.30 -12.76 13.97
CA VAL A 360 10.81 -12.61 15.35
C VAL A 360 11.83 -13.22 16.30
N PHE A 361 12.44 -12.38 17.12
CA PHE A 361 13.22 -12.82 18.28
C PHE A 361 12.27 -13.18 19.41
N ILE A 362 12.49 -14.34 20.02
CA ILE A 362 11.84 -14.81 21.23
C ILE A 362 12.94 -15.05 22.26
N GLY A 363 12.72 -14.65 23.50
CA GLY A 363 13.67 -14.93 24.58
C GLY A 363 13.28 -14.24 25.88
N PRO A 364 14.15 -14.24 26.90
CA PRO A 364 13.81 -13.66 28.19
C PRO A 364 13.60 -12.14 28.13
N ALA A 365 12.77 -11.61 29.02
CA ALA A 365 12.26 -10.24 28.93
C ALA A 365 13.39 -9.20 28.93
N LYS A 366 14.43 -9.41 29.75
CA LYS A 366 15.59 -8.51 29.84
C LYS A 366 16.40 -8.45 28.55
N GLN A 367 16.59 -9.58 27.87
CA GLN A 367 17.27 -9.66 26.59
C GLN A 367 16.43 -8.98 25.52
N GLY A 368 15.11 -9.23 25.51
CA GLY A 368 14.18 -8.56 24.61
C GLY A 368 14.19 -7.04 24.72
N GLU A 369 14.28 -6.48 25.94
CA GLU A 369 14.42 -5.04 26.13
C GLU A 369 15.70 -4.48 25.47
N VAL A 370 16.81 -5.21 25.55
CA VAL A 370 18.08 -4.80 24.89
C VAL A 370 17.94 -4.87 23.37
N VAL A 371 17.39 -5.96 22.84
CA VAL A 371 17.15 -6.12 21.40
C VAL A 371 16.21 -5.04 20.88
N SER A 372 15.11 -4.76 21.58
CA SER A 372 14.12 -3.74 21.21
C SER A 372 14.74 -2.33 21.21
N LYS A 373 15.56 -1.97 22.21
CA LYS A 373 16.25 -0.68 22.24
C LYS A 373 17.23 -0.52 21.07
N ASN A 374 18.02 -1.56 20.77
CA ASN A 374 18.97 -1.53 19.65
C ASN A 374 18.24 -1.46 18.30
N LEU A 375 17.12 -2.16 18.17
CA LEU A 375 16.26 -2.09 17.00
C LEU A 375 15.68 -0.68 16.81
N ALA A 376 15.12 -0.07 17.86
CA ALA A 376 14.55 1.27 17.80
C ALA A 376 15.60 2.29 17.30
N LYS A 377 16.82 2.24 17.85
CA LYS A 377 17.95 3.02 17.36
C LYS A 377 18.25 2.75 15.88
N SER A 378 18.26 1.48 15.47
CA SER A 378 18.54 1.09 14.08
C SER A 378 17.50 1.65 13.11
N LEU A 379 16.21 1.57 13.48
CA LEU A 379 15.10 2.10 12.68
C LEU A 379 15.17 3.63 12.56
N ASP A 380 15.54 4.33 13.65
CA ASP A 380 15.74 5.78 13.61
C ASP A 380 16.88 6.19 12.67
N VAL A 381 18.00 5.44 12.67
CA VAL A 381 19.11 5.68 11.74
C VAL A 381 18.67 5.47 10.29
N ILE A 382 18.01 4.34 9.99
CA ILE A 382 17.50 4.06 8.63
C ILE A 382 16.58 5.18 8.15
N ARG A 383 15.61 5.59 8.99
CA ARG A 383 14.68 6.67 8.67
C ARG A 383 15.42 7.97 8.36
N LEU A 384 16.36 8.36 9.22
CA LEU A 384 17.15 9.57 9.01
C LEU A 384 17.94 9.49 7.70
N MET A 385 18.56 8.36 7.40
CA MET A 385 19.29 8.18 6.13
C MET A 385 18.38 8.30 4.90
N ASP A 386 17.15 7.79 4.96
CA ASP A 386 16.18 7.93 3.86
C ASP A 386 15.67 9.37 3.70
N GLU A 387 15.43 10.08 4.81
CA GLU A 387 15.15 11.52 4.79
C GLU A 387 16.28 12.30 4.13
N VAL A 388 17.53 12.02 4.52
CA VAL A 388 18.72 12.67 3.96
C VAL A 388 18.86 12.41 2.46
N LYS A 389 18.56 11.19 1.97
CA LYS A 389 18.53 10.91 0.53
C LYS A 389 17.53 11.80 -0.18
N ALA A 390 16.33 11.96 0.37
CA ALA A 390 15.30 12.83 -0.18
C ALA A 390 15.73 14.31 -0.17
N ASP A 391 16.34 14.78 0.92
CA ASP A 391 16.83 16.16 1.06
C ASP A 391 17.97 16.47 0.07
N ILE A 392 18.91 15.54 -0.11
CA ILE A 392 19.97 15.65 -1.13
C ILE A 392 19.35 15.74 -2.53
N GLN A 393 18.39 14.86 -2.85
CA GLN A 393 17.74 14.87 -4.16
C GLN A 393 16.97 16.17 -4.40
N LYS A 394 16.29 16.68 -3.37
CA LYS A 394 15.60 17.97 -3.41
C LYS A 394 16.57 19.12 -3.70
N ALA A 395 17.70 19.18 -2.99
CA ALA A 395 18.72 20.21 -3.22
C ALA A 395 19.30 20.16 -4.64
N ILE A 396 19.55 18.97 -5.17
CA ILE A 396 19.99 18.76 -6.56
C ILE A 396 18.94 19.29 -7.55
N ASN A 397 17.66 18.97 -7.34
CA ASN A 397 16.57 19.44 -8.20
C ASN A 397 16.43 20.97 -8.16
N GLU A 398 16.67 21.57 -7.00
CA GLU A 398 16.69 23.03 -6.78
C GLU A 398 17.98 23.70 -7.28
N LYS A 399 18.95 22.95 -7.84
CA LYS A 399 20.27 23.45 -8.28
C LYS A 399 21.16 24.00 -7.16
N ARG A 400 20.87 23.65 -5.91
CA ARG A 400 21.71 23.94 -4.74
C ARG A 400 22.75 22.82 -4.56
N ILE A 401 23.78 22.83 -5.39
CA ILE A 401 24.75 21.72 -5.49
C ILE A 401 26.03 21.93 -4.68
N GLU A 402 26.32 23.14 -4.20
CA GLU A 402 27.49 23.39 -3.35
C GLU A 402 27.33 22.68 -2.00
N GLY A 403 28.32 21.87 -1.63
CA GLY A 403 28.29 21.06 -0.40
C GLY A 403 27.59 19.70 -0.51
N ILE A 404 26.89 19.42 -1.61
CA ILE A 404 26.16 18.16 -1.81
C ILE A 404 27.08 16.94 -1.92
N ASP A 405 28.27 17.08 -2.49
CA ASP A 405 29.22 15.96 -2.58
C ASP A 405 29.71 15.53 -1.18
N LYS A 406 29.89 16.50 -0.28
CA LYS A 406 30.23 16.21 1.12
C LYS A 406 29.05 15.56 1.85
N ALA A 407 27.82 16.03 1.61
CA ALA A 407 26.62 15.37 2.15
C ALA A 407 26.53 13.90 1.67
N LYS A 408 26.68 13.64 0.37
CA LYS A 408 26.70 12.26 -0.17
C LYS A 408 27.79 11.39 0.45
N SER A 409 28.99 11.94 0.64
CA SER A 409 30.09 11.22 1.29
C SER A 409 29.76 10.88 2.75
N LEU A 410 29.19 11.82 3.52
CA LEU A 410 28.77 11.55 4.89
C LEU A 410 27.65 10.51 4.97
N LEU A 411 26.67 10.56 4.06
CA LEU A 411 25.62 9.55 3.98
C LEU A 411 26.20 8.14 3.63
N SER A 412 27.22 8.08 2.78
CA SER A 412 27.95 6.83 2.51
C SER A 412 28.63 6.31 3.76
N ASN A 413 29.36 7.16 4.48
CA ASN A 413 30.02 6.80 5.74
C ASN A 413 29.01 6.39 6.81
N ALA A 414 27.84 7.04 6.87
CA ALA A 414 26.74 6.66 7.76
C ALA A 414 26.23 5.25 7.44
N SER A 415 26.11 4.91 6.15
CA SER A 415 25.72 3.57 5.69
C SER A 415 26.74 2.51 6.10
N GLU A 416 28.04 2.81 5.97
CA GLU A 416 29.13 1.92 6.39
C GLU A 416 29.15 1.71 7.91
N ALA A 417 28.98 2.79 8.68
CA ALA A 417 28.88 2.72 10.14
C ALA A 417 27.66 1.89 10.58
N PHE A 418 26.51 2.08 9.91
CA PHE A 418 25.30 1.31 10.15
C PHE A 418 25.52 -0.18 9.88
N ASN A 419 26.10 -0.53 8.73
CA ASN A 419 26.40 -1.92 8.36
C ASN A 419 27.43 -2.57 9.29
N SER A 420 28.27 -1.78 9.96
CA SER A 420 29.23 -2.25 10.96
C SER A 420 28.63 -2.35 12.37
N GLY A 421 27.33 -2.07 12.54
CA GLY A 421 26.63 -2.08 13.83
C GLY A 421 26.90 -0.87 14.72
N ASN A 422 27.59 0.16 14.20
CA ASN A 422 27.98 1.36 14.94
C ASN A 422 26.88 2.43 14.84
N LEU A 423 25.73 2.16 15.47
CA LEU A 423 24.50 2.95 15.30
C LEU A 423 24.66 4.42 15.73
N ASP A 424 25.39 4.69 16.82
CA ASP A 424 25.57 6.06 17.31
C ASP A 424 26.43 6.89 16.33
N VAL A 425 27.45 6.28 15.72
CA VAL A 425 28.28 6.91 14.67
C VAL A 425 27.46 7.14 13.40
N ALA A 426 26.67 6.15 12.98
CA ALA A 426 25.79 6.27 11.83
C ALA A 426 24.77 7.40 11.99
N MET A 427 24.19 7.55 13.18
CA MET A 427 23.26 8.64 13.51
C MET A 427 23.92 10.01 13.36
N VAL A 428 25.11 10.20 13.93
CA VAL A 428 25.84 11.49 13.85
C VAL A 428 26.17 11.84 12.40
N LEU A 429 26.72 10.88 11.65
CA LEU A 429 27.09 11.10 10.24
C LEU A 429 25.86 11.41 9.36
N ALA A 430 24.74 10.71 9.59
CA ALA A 430 23.49 10.98 8.88
C ALA A 430 22.94 12.37 9.22
N GLN A 431 23.02 12.81 10.47
CA GLN A 431 22.59 14.15 10.88
C GLN A 431 23.48 15.25 10.25
N GLU A 432 24.80 15.09 10.28
CA GLU A 432 25.72 16.02 9.63
C GLU A 432 25.47 16.09 8.11
N SER A 433 25.19 14.95 7.48
CA SER A 433 24.78 14.90 6.07
C SER A 433 23.49 15.67 5.82
N LYS A 434 22.50 15.55 6.71
CA LYS A 434 21.23 16.29 6.64
C LYS A 434 21.46 17.79 6.68
N ASP A 435 22.27 18.24 7.64
CA ASP A 435 22.57 19.65 7.83
C ASP A 435 23.27 20.24 6.59
N LEU A 436 24.18 19.49 5.96
CA LEU A 436 24.80 19.89 4.69
C LEU A 436 23.81 19.93 3.52
N ALA A 437 22.89 18.96 3.40
CA ALA A 437 21.89 18.98 2.34
C ALA A 437 20.93 20.20 2.46
N HIS A 438 20.56 20.55 3.69
CA HIS A 438 19.75 21.74 3.98
C HIS A 438 20.50 23.05 3.76
N THR A 439 21.78 23.11 4.12
CA THR A 439 22.62 24.31 3.96
C THR A 439 23.26 24.44 2.57
N ALA A 440 23.06 23.46 1.68
CA ALA A 440 23.57 23.51 0.33
C ALA A 440 23.11 24.78 -0.40
N THR A 441 24.02 25.40 -1.14
CA THR A 441 23.77 26.69 -1.81
C THR A 441 23.92 26.57 -3.32
N TYR A 442 23.50 27.62 -4.02
CA TYR A 442 23.75 27.75 -5.45
C TYR A 442 25.25 27.93 -5.71
N PRO A 443 25.80 27.33 -6.77
CA PRO A 443 27.12 27.68 -7.25
C PRO A 443 27.22 29.18 -7.48
N LYS A 444 28.39 29.74 -7.20
CA LYS A 444 28.66 31.19 -7.26
C LYS A 444 28.14 31.86 -8.54
N ASP A 445 28.35 31.20 -9.69
CA ASP A 445 28.01 31.74 -11.02
C ASP A 445 26.59 31.38 -11.51
N TYR A 446 25.80 30.60 -10.74
CA TYR A 446 24.48 30.13 -11.18
C TYR A 446 23.47 31.27 -11.37
N LEU A 447 23.28 32.12 -10.36
CA LEU A 447 22.30 33.21 -10.43
C LEU A 447 22.68 34.23 -11.50
N GLU A 448 23.98 34.51 -11.62
CA GLU A 448 24.49 35.45 -12.62
C GLU A 448 24.29 34.94 -14.04
N SER A 449 24.71 33.69 -14.33
CA SER A 449 24.48 33.07 -15.64
C SER A 449 22.99 32.95 -15.98
N LYS A 450 22.13 32.56 -15.02
CA LYS A 450 20.68 32.48 -15.20
C LYS A 450 20.08 33.85 -15.58
N ASN A 451 20.46 34.91 -14.87
CA ASN A 451 19.97 36.26 -15.13
C ASN A 451 20.46 36.78 -16.49
N LEU A 452 21.70 36.49 -16.88
CA LEU A 452 22.23 36.85 -18.19
C LEU A 452 21.50 36.11 -19.31
N ILE A 453 21.28 34.80 -19.19
CA ILE A 453 20.55 34.01 -20.18
C ILE A 453 19.11 34.53 -20.35
N ALA A 454 18.40 34.84 -19.25
CA ALA A 454 17.06 35.41 -19.33
C ALA A 454 17.02 36.78 -20.03
N LYS A 455 18.03 37.64 -19.81
CA LYS A 455 18.16 38.91 -20.55
C LYS A 455 18.41 38.67 -22.04
N LEU A 456 19.26 37.69 -22.38
CA LEU A 456 19.58 37.34 -23.76
C LEU A 456 18.40 36.74 -24.51
N GLU A 457 17.53 35.97 -23.86
CA GLU A 457 16.31 35.44 -24.47
C GLU A 457 15.42 36.56 -25.04
N VAL A 458 15.24 37.63 -24.27
CA VAL A 458 14.48 38.81 -24.71
C VAL A 458 15.21 39.56 -25.83
N LEU A 459 16.54 39.69 -25.71
CA LEU A 459 17.36 40.45 -26.65
C LEU A 459 17.48 39.75 -28.00
N GLU A 460 17.71 38.43 -28.01
CA GLU A 460 17.76 37.58 -29.19
C GLU A 460 16.43 37.66 -29.94
N LYS A 461 15.30 37.49 -29.25
CA LYS A 461 13.97 37.60 -29.86
C LYS A 461 13.75 38.95 -30.54
N ARG A 462 14.24 40.04 -29.94
CA ARG A 462 14.15 41.39 -30.52
C ARG A 462 15.04 41.51 -31.77
N ILE A 463 16.26 41.02 -31.71
CA ILE A 463 17.23 41.10 -32.81
C ILE A 463 16.79 40.22 -33.98
N SER A 464 16.33 39.00 -33.71
CA SER A 464 15.81 38.07 -34.72
C SER A 464 14.53 38.57 -35.41
N ALA A 465 13.72 39.38 -34.70
CA ALA A 465 12.58 40.09 -35.30
C ALA A 465 12.99 41.35 -36.08
N SER A 466 14.22 41.84 -35.91
CA SER A 466 14.70 43.07 -36.54
C SER A 466 15.26 42.79 -37.94
N ASN A 467 14.90 43.61 -38.91
CA ASN A 467 15.42 43.52 -40.29
C ASN A 467 16.69 44.39 -40.43
N PHE A 468 17.76 44.01 -39.74
CA PHE A 468 19.05 44.74 -39.77
C PHE A 468 19.55 44.89 -41.21
N LYS A 469 19.93 46.12 -41.58
CA LYS A 469 20.42 46.46 -42.92
C LYS A 469 21.93 46.49 -43.00
N SER A 470 22.61 46.73 -41.88
CA SER A 470 24.07 46.71 -41.80
C SER A 470 24.61 45.28 -41.85
N ALA A 471 25.54 45.00 -42.78
CA ALA A 471 26.22 43.71 -42.87
C ALA A 471 27.02 43.39 -41.59
N ASP A 472 27.65 44.40 -40.99
CA ASP A 472 28.36 44.25 -39.71
C ASP A 472 27.38 43.91 -38.57
N ALA A 473 26.21 44.55 -38.55
CA ALA A 473 25.19 44.26 -37.55
C ALA A 473 24.66 42.82 -37.67
N GLN A 474 24.47 42.33 -38.90
CA GLN A 474 24.06 40.94 -39.17
C GLN A 474 25.12 39.92 -38.71
N ASP A 475 26.41 40.19 -38.97
CA ASP A 475 27.52 39.32 -38.53
C ASP A 475 27.64 39.26 -37.01
N TYR A 476 27.58 40.40 -36.32
CA TYR A 476 27.58 40.44 -34.86
C TYR A 476 26.35 39.77 -34.25
N ALA A 477 25.17 39.92 -34.87
CA ALA A 477 23.96 39.24 -34.42
C ALA A 477 24.08 37.71 -34.55
N LEU A 478 24.63 37.20 -35.66
CA LEU A 478 24.84 35.77 -35.86
C LEU A 478 25.84 35.19 -34.85
N LYS A 479 26.98 35.87 -34.62
CA LYS A 479 27.97 35.48 -33.62
C LYS A 479 27.39 35.52 -32.20
N GLY A 480 26.57 36.53 -31.89
CA GLY A 480 25.86 36.66 -30.63
C GLY A 480 24.90 35.48 -30.38
N ALA A 481 24.12 35.09 -31.39
CA ALA A 481 23.23 33.94 -31.33
C ALA A 481 23.99 32.62 -31.07
N GLY A 482 25.12 32.40 -31.76
CA GLY A 482 25.95 31.21 -31.52
C GLY A 482 26.55 31.15 -30.11
N ALA A 483 26.96 32.29 -29.56
CA ALA A 483 27.44 32.39 -28.17
C ALA A 483 26.30 32.16 -27.16
N TYR A 484 25.10 32.67 -27.44
CA TYR A 484 23.91 32.45 -26.62
C TYR A 484 23.52 30.97 -26.57
N ASP A 485 23.45 30.28 -27.72
CA ASP A 485 23.20 28.83 -27.78
C ASP A 485 24.22 28.03 -26.98
N SER A 486 25.49 28.43 -27.08
CA SER A 486 26.57 27.80 -26.33
C SER A 486 26.43 28.05 -24.82
N ALA A 487 25.97 29.24 -24.41
CA ALA A 487 25.69 29.56 -23.02
C ALA A 487 24.52 28.71 -22.46
N ILE A 488 23.43 28.55 -23.23
CA ILE A 488 22.32 27.67 -22.86
C ILE A 488 22.81 26.22 -22.69
N LYS A 489 23.62 25.71 -23.62
CA LYS A 489 24.19 24.36 -23.54
C LYS A 489 25.06 24.19 -22.30
N ALA A 490 25.95 25.14 -22.04
CA ALA A 490 26.80 25.13 -20.86
C ALA A 490 25.97 25.18 -19.56
N PHE A 491 24.91 25.99 -19.52
CA PHE A 491 24.00 26.07 -18.38
C PHE A 491 23.23 24.76 -18.16
N ALA A 492 22.75 24.13 -19.23
CA ALA A 492 22.10 22.82 -19.19
C ALA A 492 23.04 21.70 -18.70
N GLN A 493 24.34 21.83 -18.97
CA GLN A 493 25.39 20.93 -18.49
C GLN A 493 25.86 21.26 -17.05
N ASN A 494 25.22 22.22 -16.37
CA ASN A 494 25.59 22.75 -15.05
C ASN A 494 27.01 23.38 -15.00
N ASN A 495 27.59 23.75 -16.15
CA ASN A 495 28.85 24.49 -16.21
C ASN A 495 28.55 25.99 -16.14
N TYR A 496 28.19 26.48 -14.95
CA TYR A 496 27.68 27.83 -14.75
C TYR A 496 28.73 28.94 -14.98
N SER A 497 30.02 28.64 -14.76
CA SER A 497 31.10 29.59 -15.06
C SER A 497 31.24 29.82 -16.56
N MET A 498 31.30 28.72 -17.34
CA MET A 498 31.31 28.78 -18.79
C MET A 498 30.02 29.42 -19.33
N ALA A 499 28.87 29.08 -18.75
CA ALA A 499 27.58 29.66 -19.14
C ALA A 499 27.56 31.18 -18.92
N ARG A 500 28.06 31.67 -17.78
CA ARG A 500 28.19 33.10 -17.49
C ARG A 500 29.08 33.79 -18.53
N ASP A 501 30.26 33.26 -18.79
CA ASP A 501 31.24 33.88 -19.70
C ASP A 501 30.75 33.92 -21.15
N LEU A 502 30.10 32.84 -21.60
CA LEU A 502 29.45 32.77 -22.91
C LEU A 502 28.25 33.72 -23.01
N ALA A 503 27.44 33.81 -21.95
CA ALA A 503 26.31 34.73 -21.92
C ALA A 503 26.78 36.20 -21.95
N GLN A 504 27.83 36.54 -21.20
CA GLN A 504 28.40 37.89 -21.25
C GLN A 504 28.97 38.20 -22.64
N THR A 505 29.59 37.22 -23.29
CA THR A 505 30.09 37.36 -24.67
C THR A 505 28.93 37.61 -25.65
N ALA A 506 27.84 36.84 -25.54
CA ALA A 506 26.65 37.02 -26.36
C ALA A 506 26.03 38.41 -26.17
N LEU A 507 25.96 38.90 -24.92
CA LEU A 507 25.42 40.22 -24.60
C LEU A 507 26.22 41.32 -25.29
N ASN A 508 27.55 41.28 -25.17
CA ASN A 508 28.45 42.25 -25.80
C ASN A 508 28.34 42.22 -27.34
N LEU A 509 28.13 41.05 -27.95
CA LEU A 509 27.96 40.90 -29.40
C LEU A 509 26.62 41.46 -29.87
N PHE A 510 25.54 41.20 -29.13
CA PHE A 510 24.23 41.76 -29.43
C PHE A 510 24.17 43.29 -29.27
N GLU A 511 24.80 43.84 -28.23
CA GLU A 511 24.94 45.30 -28.07
C GLU A 511 25.72 45.94 -29.21
N LYS A 512 26.79 45.28 -29.70
CA LYS A 512 27.51 45.72 -30.90
C LYS A 512 26.60 45.68 -32.13
N ALA A 513 25.85 44.61 -32.33
CA ALA A 513 24.94 44.49 -33.46
C ALA A 513 23.94 45.66 -33.51
N ILE A 514 23.31 45.97 -32.38
CA ILE A 514 22.36 47.09 -32.26
C ILE A 514 23.06 48.44 -32.56
N THR A 515 24.23 48.67 -31.95
CA THR A 515 24.98 49.92 -32.15
C THR A 515 25.38 50.14 -33.61
N PHE A 516 25.80 49.08 -34.31
CA PHE A 516 26.17 49.16 -35.72
C PHE A 516 24.96 49.40 -36.62
N GLU A 517 23.80 48.81 -36.30
CA GLU A 517 22.56 49.10 -37.02
C GLU A 517 22.12 50.55 -36.81
N GLU A 518 22.15 51.07 -35.58
CA GLU A 518 21.81 52.47 -35.30
C GLU A 518 22.69 53.45 -36.08
N LYS A 519 24.01 53.20 -36.13
CA LYS A 519 24.95 54.01 -36.94
C LYS A 519 24.64 53.94 -38.43
N TYR A 520 24.28 52.76 -38.94
CA TYR A 520 23.89 52.58 -40.33
C TYR A 520 22.63 53.39 -40.64
N GLN A 521 21.60 53.30 -39.81
CA GLN A 521 20.35 54.06 -39.95
C GLN A 521 20.59 55.57 -39.88
N GLU A 522 21.48 56.04 -38.99
CA GLU A 522 21.83 57.46 -38.88
C GLU A 522 22.58 57.96 -40.13
N ALA A 523 23.53 57.18 -40.65
CA ALA A 523 24.24 57.49 -41.88
C ALA A 523 23.29 57.51 -43.08
N GLU A 524 22.37 56.54 -43.17
CA GLU A 524 21.36 56.47 -44.23
C GLU A 524 20.36 57.63 -44.12
N MET A 525 19.93 58.02 -42.92
CA MET A 525 19.10 59.21 -42.71
C MET A 525 19.83 60.48 -43.14
N LYS A 526 21.10 60.65 -42.75
CA LYS A 526 21.93 61.79 -43.19
C LYS A 526 22.09 61.82 -44.71
N GLN A 527 22.29 60.67 -45.34
CA GLN A 527 22.36 60.56 -46.80
C GLN A 527 21.02 60.88 -47.46
N ARG A 528 19.88 60.40 -46.92
CA ARG A 528 18.53 60.76 -47.38
C ARG A 528 18.23 62.24 -47.21
N HIS A 529 18.62 62.86 -46.09
CA HIS A 529 18.51 64.29 -45.88
C HIS A 529 19.37 65.09 -46.87
N MET A 530 20.60 64.64 -47.14
CA MET A 530 21.47 65.24 -48.14
C MET A 530 20.89 65.12 -49.54
N LEU A 531 20.39 63.94 -49.94
CA LEU A 531 19.73 63.74 -51.24
C LEU A 531 18.46 64.59 -51.36
N ASN A 532 17.62 64.66 -50.33
CA ASN A 532 16.44 65.53 -50.33
C ASN A 532 16.81 67.00 -50.40
N TYR A 533 17.86 67.42 -49.70
CA TYR A 533 18.39 68.77 -49.79
C TYR A 533 18.89 69.10 -51.20
N ILE A 534 19.71 68.22 -51.80
CA ILE A 534 20.18 68.35 -53.19
C ILE A 534 19.00 68.39 -54.16
N PHE A 535 18.03 67.47 -54.02
CA PHE A 535 16.84 67.41 -54.85
C PHE A 535 16.03 68.72 -54.77
N ASN A 536 15.80 69.24 -53.55
CA ASN A 536 15.08 70.49 -53.35
C ASN A 536 15.84 71.70 -53.90
N VAL A 537 17.18 71.74 -53.76
CA VAL A 537 18.02 72.81 -54.33
C VAL A 537 18.03 72.74 -55.86
N SER A 538 18.17 71.56 -56.45
CA SER A 538 18.11 71.36 -57.91
C SER A 538 16.74 71.70 -58.47
N LEU A 539 15.66 71.33 -57.79
CA LEU A 539 14.29 71.69 -58.15
C LEU A 539 14.12 73.22 -58.12
N LEU A 540 14.55 73.88 -57.04
CA LEU A 540 14.52 75.35 -56.93
C LEU A 540 15.33 76.01 -58.05
N TYR A 541 16.52 75.51 -58.36
CA TYR A 541 17.38 76.04 -59.42
C TYR A 541 16.71 75.91 -60.80
N SER A 542 16.09 74.76 -61.08
CA SER A 542 15.36 74.51 -62.34
C SER A 542 14.14 75.43 -62.50
N VAL A 543 13.37 75.65 -61.43
CA VAL A 543 12.24 76.59 -61.44
C VAL A 543 12.72 78.03 -61.65
N THR A 544 13.80 78.44 -60.96
CA THR A 544 14.39 79.79 -61.12
C THR A 544 14.88 80.02 -62.55
N MET A 545 15.57 79.04 -63.14
CA MET A 545 16.03 79.12 -64.54
C MET A 545 14.86 79.18 -65.52
N MET A 546 13.78 78.42 -65.28
CA MET A 546 12.58 78.48 -66.10
C MET A 546 11.92 79.87 -66.03
N VAL A 547 11.87 80.49 -64.85
CA VAL A 547 11.40 81.87 -64.67
C VAL A 547 12.31 82.86 -65.40
N ILE A 548 13.63 82.75 -65.27
CA ILE A 548 14.59 83.63 -65.96
C ILE A 548 14.47 83.52 -67.47
N VAL A 549 14.39 82.31 -68.02
CA VAL A 549 14.20 82.08 -69.45
C VAL A 549 12.86 82.64 -69.91
N THR A 550 11.79 82.47 -69.13
CA THR A 550 10.46 83.03 -69.45
C THR A 550 10.50 84.56 -69.44
N VAL A 551 11.12 85.18 -68.44
CA VAL A 551 11.32 86.65 -68.35
C VAL A 551 12.20 87.16 -69.48
N TYR A 552 13.28 86.45 -69.84
CA TYR A 552 14.15 86.78 -70.97
C TYR A 552 13.40 86.69 -72.30
N TYR A 553 12.60 85.64 -72.50
CA TYR A 553 11.78 85.45 -73.69
C TYR A 553 10.71 86.54 -73.81
N PHE A 554 10.03 86.89 -72.71
CA PHE A 554 9.11 88.03 -72.66
C PHE A 554 9.79 89.37 -72.93
N ARG A 555 10.97 89.64 -72.34
CA ARG A 555 11.76 90.85 -72.63
C ARG A 555 12.21 90.93 -74.09
N LYS A 556 12.62 89.81 -74.70
CA LYS A 556 13.03 89.76 -76.10
C LYS A 556 11.83 89.97 -77.04
N LYS A 557 10.64 89.44 -76.68
CA LYS A 557 9.39 89.68 -77.43
C LYS A 557 8.93 91.14 -77.31
N ILE A 558 9.06 91.76 -76.13
CA ILE A 558 8.77 93.20 -75.93
C ILE A 558 9.75 94.08 -76.73
N LYS A 559 11.04 93.75 -76.77
CA LYS A 559 12.03 94.46 -77.61
C LYS A 559 11.80 94.25 -79.12
N ALA A 560 11.36 93.07 -79.55
CA ALA A 560 11.03 92.79 -80.95
C ALA A 560 9.77 93.57 -81.41
N ILE A 561 8.80 93.80 -80.52
CA ILE A 561 7.64 94.65 -80.81
C ILE A 561 8.03 96.14 -80.91
N HIS A 562 9.03 96.60 -80.14
CA HIS A 562 9.50 97.99 -80.21
C HIS A 562 10.39 98.28 -81.44
N PHE A 563 11.09 97.29 -81.99
CA PHE A 563 11.96 97.48 -83.16
C PHE A 563 11.19 97.50 -84.50
N TYR A 564 9.95 97.01 -84.56
CA TYR A 564 9.15 96.96 -85.79
C TYR A 564 8.32 98.24 -86.06
N SER A 565 8.35 99.25 -85.19
CA SER A 565 7.59 100.49 -85.35
C SER A 565 8.45 101.73 -85.69
N SER A 566 9.78 101.59 -85.79
CA SER A 566 10.70 102.69 -86.06
C SER A 566 11.69 102.34 -87.18
N ASN A 567 11.22 102.39 -88.44
CA ASN A 567 11.97 102.77 -89.66
C ASN A 567 11.31 102.19 -90.93
N HIS A 568 10.29 102.88 -91.45
CA HIS A 568 10.02 102.97 -92.88
C HIS A 568 9.60 104.41 -93.20
N GLU A 569 10.59 105.25 -93.49
CA GLU A 569 10.43 106.45 -94.30
C GLU A 569 11.18 106.24 -95.61
N MET A 570 10.49 106.46 -96.73
CA MET A 570 10.92 106.93 -98.07
C MET A 570 9.84 106.51 -99.11
N PRO A 571 9.67 107.20 -100.26
CA PRO A 571 9.63 108.66 -100.50
C PRO A 571 8.48 109.10 -101.46
N THR A 572 8.30 110.42 -101.54
CA THR A 572 7.53 111.29 -102.46
C THR A 572 6.93 110.78 -103.79
N SER A 573 5.69 111.23 -104.11
CA SER A 573 5.31 111.78 -105.43
C SER A 573 4.02 112.63 -105.33
N ASN A 574 4.03 113.82 -105.95
CA ASN A 574 2.92 114.66 -106.41
C ASN A 574 1.60 114.76 -105.62
#